data_AF-A0A1I5AIW0-F1
#
_entry.id   AF-A0A1I5AIW0-F1
#
_cell.length_a   1.000
_cell.length_b   1.000
_cell.length_c   1.000
_cell.angle_alpha   90.00
_cell.angle_beta   90.00
_cell.angle_gamma   90.00
#
_symmetry.space_group_name_H-M   'P 1'
#
loop_
_entity.id
_entity.type
_entity.pdbx_description
1 polymer ?
#
loop_
_entity_poly.entity_id
_entity_poly.type
_entity_poly.pdbx_seq_one_letter_code
_entity_poly.pdbx_strand_id
1 'polypeptide(L)' 'MSVIELDDDPRPRIYSRKVVSICPECDGDLTVLRVIGGRAGCEYWTMRCTDCGGIHLDILEPRLTVVDGDGPLPAA' A
#
# COMPACT_ATOMS: atom_id res chain seq x y z
N MET A 1 -15.62 -25.58 3.21
CA MET A 1 -14.33 -24.90 3.02
C MET A 1 -14.61 -23.65 2.20
N SER A 2 -14.63 -22.48 2.84
CA SER A 2 -15.01 -21.24 2.16
C SER A 2 -13.75 -20.48 1.80
N VAL A 3 -13.43 -20.47 0.50
CA VAL A 3 -12.49 -19.53 -0.11
C VAL A 3 -13.18 -18.17 -0.12
N ILE A 4 -12.63 -17.19 0.59
CA ILE A 4 -12.94 -15.78 0.34
C ILE A 4 -11.81 -15.22 -0.51
N GLU A 5 -12.20 -14.78 -1.69
CA GLU A 5 -11.32 -14.30 -2.75
C GLU A 5 -10.65 -13.00 -2.30
N LEU A 6 -9.32 -12.92 -2.44
CA LEU A 6 -8.64 -11.64 -2.31
C LEU A 6 -8.98 -10.85 -3.56
N ASP A 7 -9.91 -9.90 -3.45
CA ASP A 7 -10.14 -8.86 -4.44
C ASP A 7 -8.88 -7.99 -4.59
N ASP A 8 -7.91 -8.52 -5.35
CA ASP A 8 -6.72 -7.83 -5.83
C ASP A 8 -7.08 -7.10 -7.13
N ASP A 9 -8.11 -6.25 -7.08
CA ASP A 9 -8.47 -5.36 -8.18
C ASP A 9 -7.32 -4.34 -8.31
N PRO A 10 -6.52 -4.35 -9.40
CA PRO A 10 -5.30 -3.56 -9.53
C PRO A 10 -5.64 -2.12 -9.94
N ARG A 11 -6.65 -1.52 -9.31
CA ARG A 11 -6.86 -0.07 -9.44
C ARG A 11 -5.63 0.59 -8.83
N PRO A 12 -5.01 1.56 -9.52
CA PRO A 12 -3.87 2.29 -8.96
C PRO A 12 -4.33 2.99 -7.68
N ARG A 13 -4.00 2.39 -6.53
CA ARG A 13 -4.30 2.97 -5.23
C ARG A 13 -3.40 4.18 -5.07
N ILE A 14 -4.01 5.35 -4.91
CA ILE A 14 -3.28 6.56 -4.59
C ILE A 14 -3.04 6.52 -3.08
N TYR A 15 -1.80 6.29 -2.65
CA TYR A 15 -1.43 6.24 -1.22
C TYR A 15 -1.10 7.61 -0.65
N SER A 16 -1.35 7.83 0.64
CA SER A 16 -1.17 9.13 1.31
C SER A 16 0.26 9.67 1.26
N ARG A 17 1.24 8.78 1.08
CA ARG A 17 2.66 9.12 0.91
C ARG A 17 3.28 8.37 -0.27
N LYS A 18 4.45 8.84 -0.71
CA LYS A 18 5.29 8.13 -1.66
C LYS A 18 5.95 6.93 -0.97
N VAL A 19 6.09 5.83 -1.71
CA VAL A 19 6.82 4.64 -1.26
C VAL A 19 8.29 4.97 -1.01
N VAL A 20 8.82 4.49 0.12
CA VAL A 20 10.25 4.53 0.44
C VAL A 20 11.00 3.73 -0.62
N SER A 21 11.84 4.42 -1.38
CA SER A 21 12.62 3.88 -2.50
C SER A 21 14.12 3.93 -2.27
N ILE A 22 14.55 4.58 -1.17
CA ILE A 22 15.95 4.79 -0.81
C ILE A 22 16.21 4.21 0.59
N CYS A 23 17.31 3.48 0.73
CA CYS A 23 17.70 2.82 1.97
C CYS A 23 18.08 3.86 3.04
N PRO A 24 17.42 3.87 4.22
CA PRO A 24 17.72 4.83 5.29
C PRO A 24 19.08 4.64 5.96
N GLU A 25 19.80 3.55 5.67
CA GLU A 25 21.09 3.25 6.28
C GLU A 25 22.29 3.58 5.38
N CYS A 26 22.14 3.46 4.06
CA CYS A 26 23.25 3.61 3.12
C CYS A 26 22.91 4.43 1.86
N ASP A 27 21.70 5.00 1.78
CA ASP A 27 21.17 5.75 0.63
C ASP A 27 21.10 4.97 -0.69
N GLY A 28 21.28 3.65 -0.65
CA GLY A 28 21.16 2.75 -1.79
C GLY A 28 19.73 2.47 -2.25
N ASP A 29 19.58 1.89 -3.42
CA ASP A 29 18.26 1.55 -3.98
C ASP A 29 17.57 0.41 -3.23
N LEU A 30 16.24 0.48 -3.18
CA LEU A 30 15.39 -0.55 -2.57
C LEU A 30 14.58 -1.31 -3.63
N THR A 31 14.61 -2.64 -3.57
CA THR A 31 13.74 -3.51 -4.38
C THR A 31 12.61 -4.08 -3.54
N VAL A 32 11.42 -4.20 -4.13
CA VAL A 32 10.26 -4.83 -3.48
C VAL A 32 10.52 -6.33 -3.34
N LEU A 33 10.42 -6.83 -2.11
CA LEU A 33 10.48 -8.27 -1.81
C LEU A 33 9.07 -8.86 -1.74
N ARG A 34 8.15 -8.16 -1.05
CA ARG A 34 6.76 -8.60 -0.85
C ARG A 34 5.86 -7.42 -0.54
N VAL A 35 4.66 -7.44 -1.11
CA VAL A 35 3.55 -6.56 -0.72
C VAL A 35 2.49 -7.43 -0.05
N ILE A 36 2.01 -6.99 1.12
CA ILE A 36 0.97 -7.69 1.88
C ILE A 36 -0.18 -6.71 2.13
N GLY A 37 -1.38 -7.09 1.71
CA GLY A 37 -2.60 -6.36 2.05
C GLY A 37 -2.86 -6.38 3.55
N GLY A 38 -3.11 -5.21 4.11
CA GLY A 38 -3.43 -4.97 5.51
C GLY A 38 -4.91 -4.67 5.74
N ARG A 39 -5.23 -4.30 6.99
CA ARG A 39 -6.57 -3.82 7.34
C ARG A 39 -6.78 -2.41 6.78
N ALA A 40 -8.05 -2.05 6.59
CA ALA A 40 -8.46 -0.71 6.10
C ALA A 40 -7.83 -0.29 4.75
N GLY A 41 -7.43 -1.26 3.93
CA GLY A 41 -6.79 -0.99 2.64
C GLY A 41 -5.34 -0.52 2.73
N CYS A 42 -4.72 -0.61 3.91
CA CYS A 42 -3.29 -0.37 4.08
C CYS A 42 -2.49 -1.50 3.42
N GLU A 43 -1.24 -1.23 3.07
CA GLU A 43 -0.34 -2.23 2.53
C GLU A 43 1.01 -2.19 3.24
N TYR A 44 1.60 -3.37 3.42
CA TYR A 44 2.90 -3.57 4.02
C TYR A 44 3.87 -3.97 2.93
N TRP A 45 4.79 -3.06 2.59
CA TRP A 45 5.78 -3.23 1.56
C TRP A 45 7.12 -3.57 2.21
N THR A 46 7.51 -4.83 2.08
CA THR A 46 8.84 -5.28 2.51
C THR A 46 9.82 -5.03 1.38
N MET A 47 10.85 -4.25 1.66
CA MET A 47 11.87 -3.83 0.71
C MET A 47 13.22 -4.39 1.12
N ARG A 48 14.08 -4.71 0.15
CA ARG A 48 15.48 -5.09 0.37
C ARG A 48 16.40 -4.10 -0.33
N CYS A 49 17.40 -3.59 0.39
CA CYS A 49 18.44 -2.78 -0.23
C CYS A 49 19.32 -3.64 -1.15
N THR A 50 19.57 -3.16 -2.36
CA THR A 50 20.44 -3.84 -3.32
C THR A 50 21.92 -3.72 -2.98
N ASP A 51 22.27 -2.75 -2.13
CA ASP A 51 23.66 -2.41 -1.83
C ASP A 51 24.10 -3.01 -0.49
N CYS A 52 23.44 -2.65 0.62
CA CYS A 52 23.78 -3.18 1.96
C CYS A 52 23.03 -4.47 2.32
N GLY A 53 21.97 -4.83 1.57
CA GLY A 53 21.14 -6.00 1.86
C GLY A 53 20.12 -5.81 2.99
N GLY A 54 20.06 -4.62 3.61
CA GLY A 54 19.13 -4.28 4.69
C GLY A 54 17.66 -4.48 4.28
N ILE A 55 16.83 -4.88 5.25
CA ILE A 55 15.39 -5.10 5.05
C ILE A 55 14.63 -3.95 5.71
N HIS A 56 13.77 -3.29 4.93
CA HIS A 56 12.97 -2.16 5.39
C HIS A 56 11.48 -2.44 5.15
N LEU A 57 10.66 -1.90 6.05
CA LEU A 57 9.21 -1.99 5.96
C LEU A 57 8.64 -0.61 5.71
N ASP A 58 7.89 -0.48 4.61
CA ASP A 58 7.09 0.70 4.33
C ASP A 58 5.60 0.36 4.47
N ILE A 59 4.86 1.22 5.16
CA ILE A 59 3.42 1.03 5.42
C ILE A 59 2.68 2.12 4.67
N LEU A 60 1.94 1.72 3.65
CA LEU A 60 1.19 2.64 2.81
C LEU A 60 -0.27 2.62 3.21
N GLU A 61 -0.77 3.78 3.63
CA GLU A 61 -2.19 3.97 3.89
C GLU A 61 -2.86 4.52 2.63
N PRO A 62 -4.05 4.02 2.26
CA PRO A 62 -4.77 4.51 1.11
C PRO A 62 -5.17 5.97 1.36
N ARG A 63 -5.10 6.83 0.33
CA ARG A 63 -5.79 8.12 0.40
C ARG A 63 -7.28 7.83 0.37
N LEU A 64 -7.94 7.95 1.52
CA LEU A 64 -9.38 8.02 1.56
C LEU A 64 -9.78 9.33 0.88
N THR A 65 -10.28 9.26 -0.35
CA THR A 65 -11.12 10.35 -0.83
C THR A 65 -12.36 10.31 0.03
N VAL A 66 -12.42 11.18 1.03
CA VAL A 66 -13.69 11.52 1.67
C VAL A 66 -14.55 12.05 0.53
N VAL A 67 -15.38 11.18 -0.05
CA VAL A 67 -16.60 11.63 -0.68
C VAL A 67 -17.44 12.04 0.51
N ASP A 68 -17.37 13.33 0.87
CA ASP A 68 -18.34 13.93 1.77
C ASP A 68 -19.71 13.52 1.23
N GLY A 69 -20.42 12.72 2.02
CA GLY A 69 -21.68 12.10 1.65
C GLY A 69 -22.80 13.12 1.58
N ASP A 70 -22.77 14.00 0.58
CA ASP A 70 -23.87 14.92 0.25
C ASP A 70 -24.38 14.64 -1.19
N GLY A 71 -24.52 13.35 -1.51
CA GLY A 71 -25.18 12.87 -2.73
C GLY A 71 -26.63 12.48 -2.41
N PRO A 72 -27.64 12.95 -3.17
CA PRO A 72 -29.04 12.65 -2.84
C PRO A 72 -29.31 11.15 -2.89
N LEU A 73 -29.98 10.63 -1.86
CA LEU A 73 -30.47 9.25 -1.83
C LEU A 73 -31.40 9.01 -3.04
N PRO A 74 -31.26 7.88 -3.78
CA PRO A 74 -32.14 7.59 -4.89
C PRO A 74 -33.56 7.36 -4.36
N ALA A 75 -34.52 8.11 -4.89
CA ALA A 75 -35.94 7.97 -4.57
C ALA A 75 -36.44 6.58 -5.01
N ALA A 76 -37.19 5.94 -4.12
CA ALA A 76 -37.89 4.68 -4.35
C ALA A 76 -39.14 4.86 -5.22
#